data_AF-A0A937YUA1-F1
#
_entry.id   AF-A0A937YUA1-F1
#
_cell.length_a   1.000
_cell.length_b   1.000
_cell.length_c   1.000
_cell.angle_alpha   90.00
_cell.angle_beta   90.00
_cell.angle_gamma   90.00
#
_symmetry.space_group_name_H-M   'P 1'
#
loop_
_entity.id
_entity.type
_entity.pdbx_description
1 polymer ?
#
loop_
_entity_poly.entity_id
_entity_poly.type
_entity_poly.pdbx_seq_one_letter_code
_entity_poly.pdbx_strand_id
1 'polypeptide(L)'
;PYVKNYQLYNCPSKKTADPPTGTGIYGINAYIGEAVAYVSLAQITMPAETFALGENGDGDWVIEPNGNYWPTPPWTDTGWVKEIHNNGSNFAFLDGHGKWLTMSDSHKNNLYLWVVK
;
A
#
# COMPACT_ATOMS: atom_id res chain seq x y z
N PRO A 1 7.34 -6.53 -8.87
CA PRO A 1 7.60 -5.40 -9.79
C PRO A 1 9.03 -4.85 -9.59
N TYR A 2 9.78 -4.60 -10.67
CA TYR A 2 11.09 -3.97 -10.59
C TYR A 2 10.93 -2.46 -10.42
N VAL A 3 11.07 -1.97 -9.19
CA VAL A 3 11.03 -0.53 -8.90
C VAL A 3 12.45 0.00 -8.85
N LYS A 4 12.90 0.69 -9.92
CA LYS A 4 14.23 1.31 -9.98
C LYS A 4 14.30 2.68 -9.30
N ASN A 5 13.14 3.28 -8.99
CA ASN A 5 13.08 4.58 -8.33
C ASN A 5 12.92 4.41 -6.82
N TYR A 6 14.04 4.44 -6.09
CA TYR A 6 14.03 4.32 -4.63
C TYR A 6 13.41 5.53 -3.90
N GLN A 7 13.19 6.66 -4.58
CA GLN A 7 12.52 7.82 -3.97
C GLN A 7 11.08 7.51 -3.56
N LEU A 8 10.47 6.48 -4.16
CA LEU A 8 9.13 5.99 -3.78
C LEU A 8 9.06 5.46 -2.34
N TYR A 9 10.20 5.13 -1.72
CA TYR A 9 10.25 4.60 -0.35
C TYR A 9 10.58 5.68 0.70
N ASN A 10 10.76 6.93 0.28
CA ASN A 10 11.22 8.00 1.17
C ASN A 10 10.19 9.14 1.24
N CYS A 11 9.65 9.38 2.43
CA CYS A 11 8.79 10.52 2.70
C CYS A 11 9.65 11.73 3.15
N PRO A 12 9.65 12.88 2.44
CA PRO A 12 10.45 14.04 2.85
C PRO A 12 10.05 14.59 4.24
N SER A 13 8.79 14.41 4.63
CA SER A 13 8.21 14.93 5.87
C SER A 13 8.45 14.03 7.08
N LYS A 14 8.83 12.76 6.86
CA LYS A 14 9.10 11.80 7.93
C LYS A 14 10.31 10.99 7.52
N LYS A 15 11.43 11.20 8.22
CA LYS A 15 12.66 10.47 7.93
C LYS A 15 12.56 9.07 8.54
N THR A 16 12.75 8.04 7.72
CA THR A 16 13.14 6.72 8.19
C THR A 16 14.62 6.71 8.56
N ALA A 17 15.06 5.67 9.27
CA ALA A 17 16.49 5.39 9.38
C ALA A 17 17.10 5.21 7.97
N ASP A 18 18.33 5.67 7.78
CA ASP A 18 19.11 5.48 6.55
C ASP A 18 20.29 4.53 6.86
N PRO A 19 20.31 3.30 6.31
CA PRO A 19 19.33 2.71 5.39
C PRO A 19 18.03 2.28 6.08
N PRO A 20 16.92 2.05 5.33
CA PRO A 20 15.65 1.61 5.91
C PRO A 20 15.82 0.30 6.69
N THR A 21 15.62 0.34 8.02
CA THR A 21 15.83 -0.81 8.92
C THR A 21 14.62 -1.74 9.03
N GLY A 22 13.73 -1.73 8.04
CA GLY A 22 12.48 -2.50 8.05
C GLY A 22 11.27 -1.79 8.67
N THR A 23 11.45 -0.64 9.33
CA THR A 23 10.38 0.23 9.83
C THR A 23 10.08 1.36 8.85
N GLY A 24 9.69 0.97 7.63
CA GLY A 24 9.38 1.89 6.53
C GLY A 24 8.13 2.73 6.80
N ILE A 25 8.03 3.89 6.16
CA ILE A 25 6.77 4.67 6.17
C ILE A 25 5.78 4.08 5.17
N TYR A 26 6.30 3.31 4.21
CA TYR A 26 5.55 2.63 3.19
C TYR A 26 5.52 1.12 3.46
N GLY A 27 4.33 0.54 3.36
CA GLY A 27 4.11 -0.90 3.36
C GLY A 27 3.72 -1.41 1.96
N ILE A 28 3.88 -2.71 1.73
CA ILE A 28 3.38 -3.39 0.52
C ILE A 28 1.89 -3.69 0.65
N ASN A 29 1.14 -3.71 -0.45
CA ASN A 29 -0.25 -4.18 -0.45
C ASN A 29 -0.39 -5.55 0.26
N ALA A 30 -1.12 -5.57 1.39
CA ALA A 30 -1.33 -6.77 2.21
C ALA A 30 -1.95 -7.93 1.44
N TYR A 31 -2.81 -7.66 0.44
CA TYR A 31 -3.36 -8.73 -0.39
C TYR A 31 -2.27 -9.51 -1.10
N ILE A 32 -1.30 -8.80 -1.69
CA ILE A 32 -0.22 -9.36 -2.50
C ILE A 32 0.91 -9.88 -1.60
N GLY A 33 1.31 -9.10 -0.59
CA GLY A 33 2.45 -9.39 0.27
C GLY A 33 2.16 -10.40 1.38
N GLU A 34 0.90 -10.54 1.80
CA GLU A 34 0.53 -11.35 2.96
C GLU A 34 -0.59 -12.36 2.63
N ALA A 35 -1.74 -11.89 2.12
CA ALA A 35 -2.94 -12.73 1.98
C ALA A 35 -2.74 -13.90 1.02
N VAL A 36 -2.21 -13.60 -0.17
CA VAL A 36 -1.91 -14.61 -1.19
C VAL A 36 -0.41 -14.93 -1.25
N ALA A 37 0.43 -14.06 -0.65
CA ALA A 37 1.89 -14.08 -0.54
C ALA A 37 2.68 -14.16 -1.86
N TYR A 38 2.09 -14.63 -2.96
CA TYR A 38 2.73 -14.80 -4.27
C TYR A 38 1.71 -14.61 -5.39
N VAL A 39 1.89 -13.55 -6.18
CA VAL A 39 1.13 -13.30 -7.42
C VAL A 39 2.11 -13.10 -8.56
N SER A 40 1.94 -13.88 -9.64
CA SER A 40 2.71 -13.62 -10.85
C SER A 40 2.26 -12.31 -11.49
N LEU A 41 3.19 -11.55 -12.08
CA LEU A 41 2.83 -10.29 -12.74
C LEU A 41 1.81 -10.50 -13.88
N ALA A 42 1.81 -11.68 -14.50
CA ALA A 42 0.85 -12.05 -15.54
C ALA A 42 -0.59 -12.24 -15.03
N GLN A 43 -0.79 -12.45 -13.73
CA GLN A 43 -2.11 -12.55 -13.10
C GLN A 43 -2.70 -11.18 -12.75
N ILE A 44 -1.95 -10.10 -12.91
CA ILE A 44 -2.41 -8.73 -12.65
C ILE A 44 -2.84 -8.13 -14.00
N THR A 45 -4.15 -8.17 -14.27
CA THR A 45 -4.78 -7.59 -15.47
C THR A 45 -5.04 -6.09 -15.35
N MET A 46 -5.08 -5.52 -14.14
CA MET A 46 -5.32 -4.08 -13.93
C MET A 46 -4.23 -3.37 -13.09
N PRO A 47 -2.96 -3.33 -13.54
CA PRO A 47 -1.85 -2.82 -12.73
C PRO A 47 -1.94 -1.33 -12.40
N ALA A 48 -2.61 -0.53 -13.24
CA ALA A 48 -2.87 0.91 -13.01
C ALA A 48 -3.96 1.18 -11.95
N GLU A 49 -4.64 0.13 -11.51
CA GLU A 49 -5.76 0.15 -10.57
C GLU A 49 -5.55 -0.86 -9.42
N THR A 50 -4.29 -1.25 -9.17
CA THR A 50 -3.92 -2.09 -8.04
C THR A 50 -2.77 -1.44 -7.27
N PHE A 51 -2.96 -1.24 -5.98
CA PHE A 51 -1.92 -0.72 -5.11
C PHE A 51 -0.74 -1.69 -5.04
N ALA A 52 0.45 -1.13 -5.14
CA ALA A 52 1.72 -1.80 -4.86
C ALA A 52 2.22 -1.43 -3.47
N LEU A 53 2.21 -0.13 -3.16
CA LEU A 53 2.72 0.45 -1.91
C LEU A 53 1.80 1.59 -1.47
N GLY A 54 1.79 1.88 -0.17
CA GLY A 54 1.18 3.10 0.38
C GLY A 54 1.71 3.39 1.77
N GLU A 55 1.27 4.49 2.38
CA GLU A 55 1.84 4.94 3.65
C GLU A 55 1.05 4.37 4.84
N ASN A 56 1.68 3.52 5.66
CA ASN A 56 1.13 3.10 6.96
C ASN A 56 1.72 3.91 8.13
N GLY A 57 2.89 4.53 7.94
CA GLY A 57 3.51 5.40 8.93
C GLY A 57 3.83 4.77 10.30
N ASP A 58 3.60 3.48 10.50
CA ASP A 58 3.83 2.75 11.76
C ASP A 58 5.02 1.80 11.69
N GLY A 59 5.59 1.60 10.50
CA GLY A 59 6.73 0.70 10.33
C GLY A 59 6.33 -0.74 10.07
N ASP A 60 5.04 -1.04 9.91
CA ASP A 60 4.62 -2.34 9.43
C ASP A 60 5.12 -2.55 7.99
N TRP A 61 5.34 -3.80 7.60
CA TRP A 61 5.82 -4.14 6.27
C TRP A 61 4.69 -4.13 5.23
N VAL A 62 3.42 -4.11 5.65
CA VAL A 62 2.22 -4.05 4.78
C VAL A 62 1.38 -2.79 4.94
N ILE A 63 0.62 -2.46 3.89
CA ILE A 63 -0.56 -1.61 3.96
C ILE A 63 -1.83 -2.44 3.83
N GLU A 64 -2.81 -2.16 4.68
CA GLU A 64 -4.06 -2.89 4.80
C GLU A 64 -5.26 -2.00 4.44
N PRO A 65 -6.30 -2.57 3.79
CA PRO A 65 -7.58 -1.90 3.69
C PRO A 65 -8.26 -1.85 5.06
N ASN A 66 -9.24 -0.95 5.20
CA ASN A 66 -10.10 -0.90 6.37
C ASN A 66 -10.78 -2.27 6.59
N GLY A 67 -10.56 -2.84 7.78
CA GLY A 67 -10.99 -4.19 8.15
C GLY A 67 -12.50 -4.43 8.06
N ASN A 68 -13.32 -3.38 8.01
CA ASN A 68 -14.77 -3.50 7.80
C ASN A 68 -15.15 -3.91 6.36
N TYR A 69 -14.23 -3.82 5.39
CA TYR A 69 -14.51 -4.14 3.99
C TYR A 69 -14.07 -5.55 3.59
N TRP A 70 -13.34 -6.32 4.43
CA TRP A 70 -12.78 -7.62 4.05
C TRP A 70 -13.61 -8.82 4.56
N PRO A 71 -13.73 -9.93 3.79
CA PRO A 71 -14.58 -11.07 4.17
C PRO A 71 -14.00 -12.03 5.22
N THR A 72 -12.73 -11.89 5.66
CA THR A 72 -12.17 -12.72 6.75
C THR A 72 -10.92 -12.06 7.38
N PRO A 73 -10.76 -12.07 8.72
CA PRO A 73 -9.59 -11.51 9.43
C PRO A 73 -8.26 -12.06 8.92
N PRO A 74 -7.14 -11.29 8.96
CA PRO A 74 -6.52 -10.91 10.25
C PRO A 74 -6.12 -9.43 10.44
N TRP A 75 -6.48 -8.52 9.54
CA TRP A 75 -5.93 -7.15 9.49
C TRP A 75 -6.65 -6.13 10.37
N THR A 76 -6.65 -6.36 11.69
CA THR A 76 -7.52 -5.59 12.57
C THR A 76 -7.00 -4.22 13.00
N ASP A 77 -5.72 -3.85 12.88
CA ASP A 77 -5.31 -2.45 13.21
C ASP A 77 -3.87 -2.03 12.88
N THR A 78 -2.91 -2.94 12.67
CA THR A 78 -1.46 -2.57 12.66
C THR A 78 -0.86 -2.16 11.32
N GLY A 79 -1.50 -2.46 10.18
CA GLY A 79 -0.97 -2.11 8.86
C GLY A 79 -1.82 -1.10 8.10
N TRP A 80 -2.75 -0.41 8.75
CA TRP A 80 -3.68 0.48 8.05
C TRP A 80 -2.96 1.66 7.39
N VAL A 81 -3.40 2.00 6.17
CA VAL A 81 -2.98 3.27 5.56
C VAL A 81 -3.32 4.44 6.47
N LYS A 82 -2.39 5.38 6.60
CA LYS A 82 -2.55 6.60 7.39
C LYS A 82 -2.54 7.82 6.50
N GLU A 83 -3.43 8.76 6.81
CA GLU A 83 -3.52 10.05 6.14
C GLU A 83 -2.46 11.03 6.63
N ILE A 84 -1.19 10.73 6.35
CA ILE A 84 -0.06 11.54 6.83
C ILE A 84 0.17 12.82 6.02
N HIS A 85 -0.54 12.98 4.89
CA HIS A 85 -0.35 14.10 3.96
C HIS A 85 -1.68 14.75 3.58
N ASN A 86 -2.00 15.90 4.18
CA ASN A 86 -3.17 16.72 3.82
C ASN A 86 -4.51 15.96 3.82
N ASN A 87 -4.74 15.10 4.82
CA ASN A 87 -5.92 14.22 4.88
C ASN A 87 -5.97 13.17 3.76
N GLY A 88 -4.80 12.71 3.33
CA GLY A 88 -4.66 11.60 2.40
C GLY A 88 -3.25 11.01 2.46
N SER A 89 -2.97 10.10 1.53
CA SER A 89 -1.74 9.35 1.47
C SER A 89 -1.28 9.16 0.01
N ASN A 90 0.03 9.02 -0.17
CA ASN A 90 0.60 8.61 -1.45
C ASN A 90 0.55 7.09 -1.61
N PHE A 91 0.01 6.67 -2.74
CA PHE A 91 -0.01 5.28 -3.17
C PHE A 91 0.78 5.11 -4.46
N ALA A 92 1.62 4.08 -4.51
CA ALA A 92 2.21 3.61 -5.76
C ALA A 92 1.37 2.44 -6.29
N PHE A 93 1.15 2.41 -7.59
CA PHE A 93 0.42 1.37 -8.30
C PHE A 93 1.38 0.37 -8.94
N LEU A 94 0.89 -0.82 -9.29
CA LEU A 94 1.72 -1.89 -9.85
C LEU A 94 2.29 -1.54 -11.24
N ASP A 95 1.70 -0.59 -11.94
CA ASP A 95 2.22 -0.03 -13.19
C ASP A 95 3.32 1.03 -12.98
N GLY A 96 3.58 1.42 -11.73
CA GLY A 96 4.62 2.37 -11.35
C GLY A 96 4.15 3.82 -11.17
N HIS A 97 2.88 4.14 -11.41
CA HIS A 97 2.37 5.49 -11.15
C HIS A 97 2.13 5.73 -9.65
N GLY A 98 2.39 6.96 -9.21
CA GLY A 98 2.00 7.44 -7.89
C GLY A 98 0.72 8.26 -7.96
N LYS A 99 -0.18 8.12 -6.97
CA LYS A 99 -1.33 9.01 -6.79
C LYS A 99 -1.50 9.34 -5.31
N TRP A 100 -1.88 10.58 -5.04
CA TRP A 100 -2.38 10.97 -3.73
C TRP A 100 -3.88 10.66 -3.65
N LEU A 101 -4.32 9.98 -2.60
CA LEU A 101 -5.71 9.59 -2.38
C LEU A 101 -6.12 9.84 -0.93
N THR A 102 -7.38 10.21 -0.71
CA THR A 102 -8.00 10.22 0.62
C THR A 102 -8.28 8.78 1.09
N MET A 103 -8.59 8.59 2.39
CA MET A 103 -9.08 7.27 2.82
C MET A 103 -10.35 6.84 2.09
N SER A 104 -11.27 7.78 1.86
CA SER A 104 -12.51 7.51 1.13
C SER A 104 -12.23 7.00 -0.30
N ASP A 105 -11.32 7.66 -1.02
CA ASP A 105 -10.99 7.29 -2.40
C ASP A 105 -10.20 5.97 -2.49
N SER A 106 -9.27 5.74 -1.57
CA SER A 106 -8.50 4.48 -1.52
C SER A 106 -9.37 3.26 -1.16
N HIS A 107 -10.54 3.48 -0.57
CA HIS A 107 -11.49 2.43 -0.17
C HIS A 107 -12.75 2.38 -1.06
N LYS A 108 -12.79 3.21 -2.10
CA LYS A 108 -13.95 3.30 -2.99
C LYS A 108 -14.23 1.94 -3.65
N ASN A 109 -15.50 1.53 -3.67
CA ASN A 109 -15.99 0.28 -4.28
C ASN A 109 -15.39 -1.02 -3.71
N ASN A 110 -15.52 -1.25 -2.40
CA ASN A 110 -15.32 -2.55 -1.77
C ASN A 110 -14.00 -3.22 -2.19
N LEU A 111 -12.87 -2.55 -1.90
CA LEU A 111 -11.52 -3.10 -2.06
C LEU A 111 -11.01 -3.18 -3.50
N TYR A 112 -11.67 -2.49 -4.44
CA TYR A 112 -11.33 -2.54 -5.86
C TYR A 112 -9.83 -2.34 -6.15
N LEU A 113 -9.17 -1.41 -5.45
CA LEU A 113 -7.75 -1.09 -5.60
C LEU A 113 -6.80 -2.01 -4.84
N TRP A 114 -7.32 -2.89 -3.99
CA TRP A 114 -6.55 -3.71 -3.05
C TRP A 114 -6.36 -5.14 -3.55
N VAL A 115 -7.37 -5.71 -4.21
CA VAL A 115 -7.31 -7.07 -4.76
C VAL A 115 -6.58 -7.11 -6.09
N VAL A 116 -5.90 -8.22 -6.35
CA VAL A 116 -5.41 -8.53 -7.69
C VAL A 116 -6.59 -8.90 -8.58
N LYS A 117 -6.61 -8.30 -9.76
CA LYS A 117 -7.49 -8.66 -10.88
C LYS A 117 -6.63 -8.67 -12.12
#